data_AF-A0A395L6C3-F1
#
_entry.id   AF-A0A395L6C3-F1
#
_cell.length_a   1.000
_cell.length_b   1.000
_cell.length_c   1.000
_cell.angle_alpha   90.00
_cell.angle_beta   90.00
_cell.angle_gamma   90.00
#
_symmetry.space_group_name_H-M   'P 1'
#
loop_
_entity.id
_entity.type
_entity.pdbx_description
1 polymer ?
#
loop_
_entity_poly.entity_id
_entity_poly.type
_entity_poly.pdbx_seq_one_letter_code
_entity_poly.pdbx_strand_id
1 'polypeptide(L)'
;MLNLSNRSLLNKTFLADGAFSLLSGAVLILGAAQLAALIGPFATPVMMKLIGVGLLAWGIFHLSAARNGGPVSAAARVSIGGDILWQVASLALLATAYASLTPIGIGLVIVGIIGVADFLFFKLKGFSRERAALA
;
A
#
# COMPACT_ATOMS: atom_id res chain seq x y z
N MET A 1 -7.04 20.53 -12.27
CA MET A 1 -7.27 19.23 -12.96
C MET A 1 -5.97 18.44 -13.02
N LEU A 2 -5.95 17.19 -12.55
CA LEU A 2 -4.80 16.29 -12.73
C LEU A 2 -4.78 15.83 -14.20
N ASN A 3 -3.94 16.44 -15.05
CA ASN A 3 -3.67 15.89 -16.37
C ASN A 3 -2.80 14.64 -16.22
N LEU A 4 -3.45 13.47 -16.19
CA LEU A 4 -2.77 12.18 -16.02
C LEU A 4 -2.17 11.68 -17.34
N SER A 5 -2.66 12.10 -18.49
CA SER A 5 -2.32 11.53 -19.80
C SER A 5 -0.81 11.56 -20.09
N ASN A 6 -0.14 12.66 -19.74
CA ASN A 6 1.29 12.88 -20.01
C ASN A 6 2.24 12.34 -18.94
N ARG A 7 1.73 11.70 -17.88
CA ARG A 7 2.57 11.23 -16.77
C ARG A 7 3.15 9.84 -17.04
N SER A 8 4.38 9.61 -16.56
CA SER A 8 5.02 8.29 -16.62
C SER A 8 4.20 7.23 -15.88
N LEU A 9 4.41 5.95 -16.24
CA LEU A 9 3.76 4.85 -15.53
C LEU A 9 4.10 4.89 -14.03
N LEU A 10 5.36 5.11 -13.67
CA LEU A 10 5.79 5.16 -12.28
C LEU A 10 5.07 6.28 -11.51
N ASN A 11 4.95 7.47 -12.12
CA ASN A 11 4.24 8.57 -11.49
C ASN A 11 2.75 8.25 -11.27
N LYS A 12 2.08 7.66 -12.27
CA LYS A 12 0.67 7.24 -12.15
C LYS A 12 0.49 6.22 -11.04
N THR A 13 1.39 5.25 -10.93
CA THR A 13 1.35 4.24 -9.88
C THR A 13 1.52 4.87 -8.49
N PHE A 14 2.45 5.80 -8.34
CA PHE A 14 2.61 6.54 -7.07
C PHE A 14 1.36 7.35 -6.72
N LEU A 15 0.70 8.00 -7.68
CA LEU A 15 -0.55 8.71 -7.40
C LEU A 15 -1.66 7.77 -6.95
N ALA A 16 -1.83 6.65 -7.68
CA ALA A 16 -2.87 5.66 -7.40
C ALA A 16 -2.66 4.99 -6.03
N ASP A 17 -1.44 4.55 -5.75
CA ASP A 17 -1.09 3.97 -4.45
C ASP A 17 -1.24 5.02 -3.34
N GLY A 18 -0.78 6.25 -3.58
CA GLY A 18 -0.95 7.33 -2.60
C GLY A 18 -2.41 7.55 -2.22
N ALA A 19 -3.31 7.60 -3.20
CA ALA A 19 -4.74 7.73 -2.96
C ALA A 19 -5.33 6.48 -2.27
N PHE A 20 -4.96 5.28 -2.72
CA PHE A 20 -5.42 4.03 -2.15
C PHE A 20 -5.00 3.88 -0.68
N SER A 21 -3.74 4.19 -0.37
CA SER A 21 -3.18 4.17 0.98
C SER A 21 -3.88 5.18 1.90
N LEU A 22 -4.15 6.39 1.41
CA LEU A 22 -4.93 7.37 2.18
C LEU A 22 -6.36 6.88 2.49
N LEU A 23 -7.06 6.37 1.48
CA LEU A 23 -8.42 5.87 1.64
C LEU A 23 -8.47 4.67 2.59
N SER A 24 -7.59 3.69 2.39
CA SER A 24 -7.49 2.51 3.24
C SER A 24 -7.11 2.88 4.67
N GLY A 25 -6.18 3.81 4.85
CA GLY A 25 -5.79 4.32 6.15
C GLY A 25 -6.94 5.01 6.89
N ALA A 26 -7.71 5.85 6.20
CA ALA A 26 -8.90 6.49 6.75
C ALA A 26 -9.97 5.46 7.15
N VAL A 27 -10.23 4.45 6.31
CA VAL A 27 -11.18 3.36 6.61
C VAL A 27 -10.74 2.59 7.86
N LEU A 28 -9.45 2.23 7.96
CA LEU A 28 -8.92 1.54 9.14
C LEU A 28 -9.06 2.35 10.43
N ILE A 29 -8.87 3.67 10.36
CA ILE A 29 -8.98 4.55 11.53
C ILE A 29 -10.45 4.72 11.96
N LEU A 30 -11.32 5.04 11.00
CA LEU A 30 -12.74 5.34 11.27
C LEU A 30 -13.54 4.09 11.62
N GLY A 31 -13.25 2.96 10.97
CA GLY A 31 -13.91 1.67 11.18
C GLY A 31 -13.16 0.73 12.12
N ALA A 32 -12.21 1.23 12.92
CA ALA A 32 -11.24 0.42 13.65
C ALA A 32 -11.86 -0.69 14.51
N ALA A 33 -12.94 -0.39 15.24
CA ALA A 33 -13.57 -1.37 16.12
C ALA A 33 -14.29 -2.47 15.35
N GLN A 34 -15.02 -2.10 14.30
CA GLN A 34 -15.77 -3.02 13.45
C GLN A 34 -14.80 -3.93 12.67
N LEU A 35 -13.74 -3.35 12.09
CA LEU A 35 -12.74 -4.10 11.34
C LEU A 35 -11.95 -5.06 12.23
N ALA A 36 -11.59 -4.63 13.45
CA ALA A 36 -10.94 -5.52 14.42
C ALA A 36 -11.82 -6.74 14.75
N ALA A 37 -13.11 -6.52 15.03
CA ALA A 37 -14.06 -7.59 15.30
C ALA A 37 -14.24 -8.56 14.11
N LEU A 38 -14.15 -8.05 12.88
CA LEU A 38 -14.21 -8.88 11.67
C LEU A 38 -12.92 -9.68 11.43
N ILE A 39 -11.75 -9.19 11.85
CA ILE A 39 -10.47 -9.87 11.57
C ILE A 39 -10.27 -11.10 12.46
N GLY A 40 -10.57 -10.99 13.76
CA GLY A 40 -10.42 -12.09 14.70
C GLY A 40 -10.24 -11.62 16.15
N PRO A 41 -10.28 -12.55 17.11
CA PRO A 41 -10.30 -12.23 18.55
C PRO A 41 -9.05 -11.50 19.07
N PHE A 42 -7.93 -11.59 18.36
CA PHE A 42 -6.68 -10.92 18.74
C PHE A 42 -6.46 -9.58 18.04
N ALA A 43 -7.28 -9.25 17.04
CA ALA A 43 -7.21 -7.94 16.40
C ALA A 43 -7.84 -6.89 17.31
N THR A 44 -7.12 -5.80 17.55
CA THR A 44 -7.62 -4.71 18.41
C THR A 44 -7.90 -3.44 17.59
N PRO A 45 -8.83 -2.57 18.05
CA PRO A 45 -9.06 -1.29 17.40
C PRO A 45 -7.80 -0.41 17.36
N VAL A 46 -6.93 -0.53 18.37
CA VAL A 46 -5.65 0.20 18.41
C VAL A 46 -4.73 -0.26 17.28
N MET A 47 -4.61 -1.57 17.04
CA MET A 47 -3.82 -2.09 15.91
C MET A 47 -4.34 -1.56 14.57
N MET A 48 -5.66 -1.53 14.36
CA MET A 48 -6.25 -0.99 13.13
C MET A 48 -5.91 0.49 12.94
N LYS A 49 -6.02 1.30 14.00
CA LYS A 49 -5.64 2.71 13.95
C LYS A 49 -4.16 2.91 13.66
N LEU A 50 -3.27 2.12 14.25
CA LEU A 50 -1.83 2.22 14.01
C LEU A 50 -1.47 1.88 12.56
N ILE A 51 -2.02 0.78 12.03
CA ILE A 51 -1.86 0.43 10.61
C ILE A 51 -2.42 1.55 9.73
N GLY A 52 -3.60 2.08 10.08
CA GLY A 52 -4.23 3.16 9.33
C GLY A 52 -3.40 4.44 9.32
N VAL A 53 -2.83 4.86 10.45
CA VAL A 53 -1.90 6.00 10.53
C VAL A 53 -0.65 5.76 9.69
N GLY A 54 -0.11 4.54 9.72
CA GLY A 54 0.98 4.13 8.85
C GLY A 54 0.64 4.29 7.37
N LEU A 55 -0.54 3.83 6.95
CA LEU A 55 -1.02 3.99 5.57
C LEU A 55 -1.31 5.45 5.19
N LEU A 56 -1.78 6.28 6.13
CA LEU A 56 -1.92 7.71 5.87
C LEU A 56 -0.56 8.36 5.57
N ALA A 57 0.45 8.07 6.40
CA ALA A 57 1.81 8.56 6.18
C ALA A 57 2.40 8.02 4.86
N TRP A 58 2.18 6.73 4.56
CA TRP A 58 2.59 6.08 3.32
C TRP A 58 1.93 6.74 2.10
N GLY A 59 0.64 7.06 2.19
CA GLY A 59 -0.12 7.73 1.15
C GLY A 59 0.38 9.16 0.90
N ILE A 60 0.64 9.92 1.97
CA ILE A 60 1.24 11.27 1.89
C ILE A 60 2.61 11.22 1.22
N PHE A 61 3.45 10.25 1.60
CA PHE A 61 4.76 10.03 0.98
C PHE A 61 4.62 9.82 -0.54
N HIS A 62 3.74 8.91 -0.97
CA HIS A 62 3.52 8.61 -2.38
C HIS A 62 3.02 9.82 -3.17
N LEU A 63 1.99 10.51 -2.66
CA LEU A 63 1.45 11.69 -3.32
C LEU A 63 2.48 12.83 -3.38
N SER A 64 3.32 12.99 -2.35
CA SER A 64 4.37 13.99 -2.32
C SER A 64 5.49 13.67 -3.31
N ALA A 65 5.94 12.40 -3.35
CA ALA A 65 6.93 11.93 -4.31
C ALA A 65 6.42 12.00 -5.76
N ALA A 66 5.11 11.90 -5.99
CA ALA A 66 4.52 12.05 -7.32
C ALA A 66 4.40 13.49 -7.83
N ARG A 67 4.76 14.50 -7.02
CA ARG A 67 4.72 15.92 -7.43
C ARG A 67 5.89 16.25 -8.37
N ASN A 68 5.80 17.41 -9.02
CA ASN A 68 6.92 18.09 -9.70
C ASN A 68 7.78 17.20 -10.62
N GLY A 69 7.17 16.52 -11.59
CA GLY A 69 7.89 15.65 -12.54
C GLY A 69 7.97 14.19 -12.13
N GLY A 70 7.66 13.87 -10.87
CA GLY A 70 7.45 12.51 -10.39
C GLY A 70 8.54 11.96 -9.50
N PRO A 71 8.41 10.68 -9.09
CA PRO A 71 9.24 10.14 -8.02
C PRO A 71 10.69 10.01 -8.45
N VAL A 72 11.59 10.55 -7.65
CA VAL A 72 13.03 10.33 -7.81
C VAL A 72 13.39 8.87 -7.52
N SER A 73 14.55 8.42 -8.03
CA SER A 73 15.02 7.03 -7.89
C SER A 73 15.06 6.53 -6.44
N ALA A 74 15.45 7.38 -5.48
CA ALA A 74 15.45 7.01 -4.07
C ALA A 74 14.03 6.72 -3.54
N ALA A 75 13.06 7.59 -3.85
CA ALA A 75 11.67 7.40 -3.46
C ALA A 75 11.06 6.15 -4.12
N ALA A 76 11.37 5.90 -5.39
CA ALA A 76 10.97 4.68 -6.09
C ALA A 76 11.46 3.41 -5.37
N ARG A 77 12.73 3.37 -4.94
CA ARG A 77 13.31 2.22 -4.23
C ARG A 77 12.73 2.03 -2.84
N VAL A 78 12.53 3.12 -2.08
CA VAL A 78 11.89 3.05 -0.75
C VAL A 78 10.48 2.50 -0.87
N SER A 79 9.71 3.01 -1.83
CA SER A 79 8.35 2.57 -2.10
C SER A 79 8.28 1.08 -2.47
N ILE A 80 9.13 0.63 -3.41
CA ILE A 80 9.23 -0.78 -3.79
C ILE A 80 9.62 -1.66 -2.60
N GLY A 81 10.61 -1.23 -1.81
CA GLY A 81 11.03 -1.97 -0.61
C GLY A 81 9.93 -2.07 0.44
N GLY A 82 9.17 -1.00 0.65
CA GLY A 82 8.02 -0.99 1.54
C GLY A 82 6.91 -1.93 1.09
N ASP A 83 6.58 -1.96 -0.20
CA ASP A 83 5.60 -2.89 -0.73
C ASP A 83 6.05 -4.35 -0.55
N ILE A 84 7.33 -4.67 -0.82
CA ILE A 84 7.88 -6.00 -0.58
C ILE A 84 7.76 -6.38 0.90
N LEU A 85 8.11 -5.47 1.81
CA LEU A 85 7.98 -5.70 3.25
C LEU A 85 6.53 -5.96 3.65
N TRP A 86 5.57 -5.22 3.06
CA TRP A 86 4.14 -5.44 3.28
C TRP A 86 3.70 -6.84 2.85
N GLN A 87 4.19 -7.31 1.69
CA GLN A 87 3.89 -8.68 1.23
C GLN A 87 4.45 -9.73 2.18
N VAL A 88 5.70 -9.57 2.61
CA VAL A 88 6.34 -10.49 3.57
C VAL A 88 5.57 -10.52 4.89
N ALA A 89 5.23 -9.34 5.43
CA ALA A 89 4.45 -9.23 6.67
C ALA A 89 3.06 -9.87 6.54
N SER A 90 2.39 -9.68 5.41
CA SER A 90 1.06 -10.25 5.15
C SER A 90 1.11 -11.78 5.04
N LEU A 91 2.11 -12.32 4.36
CA LEU A 91 2.34 -13.78 4.28
C LEU A 91 2.72 -14.36 5.64
N ALA A 92 3.55 -13.67 6.41
CA ALA A 92 3.91 -14.10 7.77
C ALA A 92 2.68 -14.10 8.70
N LEU A 93 1.82 -13.08 8.60
CA LEU A 93 0.54 -13.04 9.33
C LEU A 93 -0.33 -14.24 8.98
N LEU A 94 -0.51 -14.55 7.69
CA LEU A 94 -1.27 -15.73 7.29
C LEU A 94 -0.60 -17.01 7.79
N ALA A 95 0.71 -17.19 7.63
CA ALA A 95 1.40 -18.41 8.05
C ALA A 95 1.32 -18.65 9.58
N THR A 96 1.34 -17.60 10.39
CA THR A 96 1.45 -17.71 11.86
C THR A 96 0.12 -17.57 12.58
N ALA A 97 -0.85 -16.87 12.00
CA ALA A 97 -2.13 -16.56 12.65
C ALA A 97 -3.35 -17.14 11.91
N TYR A 98 -3.17 -17.92 10.84
CA TYR A 98 -4.27 -18.45 10.00
C TYR A 98 -5.45 -18.98 10.82
N ALA A 99 -5.18 -19.87 11.78
CA ALA A 99 -6.21 -20.54 12.58
C ALA A 99 -6.94 -19.59 13.54
N SER A 100 -6.36 -18.42 13.83
CA SER A 100 -6.92 -17.40 14.71
C SER A 100 -7.63 -16.29 13.95
N LEU A 101 -7.55 -16.26 12.62
CA LEU A 101 -8.25 -15.29 11.78
C LEU A 101 -9.64 -15.82 11.42
N THR A 102 -10.60 -14.91 11.30
CA THR A 102 -11.89 -15.28 10.69
C THR A 102 -11.71 -15.44 9.16
N PRO A 103 -12.66 -16.09 8.47
CA PRO A 103 -12.67 -16.13 7.00
C PRO A 103 -12.68 -14.72 6.37
N ILE A 104 -13.37 -13.76 6.99
CA ILE A 104 -13.41 -12.37 6.53
C ILE A 104 -12.04 -11.72 6.72
N GLY A 105 -11.40 -11.93 7.87
CA GLY A 105 -10.05 -11.44 8.15
C GLY A 105 -9.03 -11.95 7.12
N ILE A 106 -9.07 -13.24 6.81
CA ILE A 106 -8.24 -13.85 5.76
C ILE A 106 -8.50 -13.18 4.41
N GLY A 107 -9.78 -13.01 4.04
CA GLY A 107 -10.18 -12.34 2.80
C GLY A 107 -9.62 -10.92 2.69
N LEU A 108 -9.70 -10.13 3.77
CA LEU A 108 -9.14 -8.78 3.83
C LEU A 108 -7.62 -8.76 3.64
N VAL A 109 -6.89 -9.69 4.26
CA VAL A 109 -5.44 -9.82 4.08
C VAL A 109 -5.10 -10.19 2.62
N ILE A 110 -5.83 -11.13 2.02
CA ILE A 110 -5.61 -11.54 0.62
C ILE A 110 -5.87 -10.37 -0.34
N VAL A 111 -6.96 -9.61 -0.15
CA VAL A 111 -7.23 -8.41 -0.96
C VAL A 111 -6.10 -7.39 -0.81
N GLY A 112 -5.60 -7.19 0.41
CA GLY A 112 -4.43 -6.34 0.65
C GLY A 112 -3.18 -6.82 -0.09
N ILE A 113 -2.88 -8.12 -0.05
CA ILE A 113 -1.76 -8.73 -0.78
C ILE A 113 -1.87 -8.48 -2.28
N ILE A 114 -3.06 -8.72 -2.87
CA ILE A 114 -3.26 -8.53 -4.31
C ILE A 114 -3.10 -7.06 -4.69
N GLY A 115 -3.77 -6.15 -3.96
CA GLY A 115 -3.71 -4.72 -4.24
C GLY A 115 -2.28 -4.16 -4.16
N VAL A 116 -1.53 -4.54 -3.12
CA VAL A 116 -0.13 -4.10 -2.97
C VAL A 116 0.78 -4.78 -4.00
N ALA A 117 0.53 -6.04 -4.37
CA ALA A 117 1.27 -6.72 -5.45
C ALA A 117 1.13 -5.99 -6.79
N ASP A 118 -0.07 -5.51 -7.12
CA ASP A 118 -0.32 -4.77 -8.35
C ASP A 118 0.47 -3.45 -8.36
N PHE A 119 0.47 -2.69 -7.25
CA PHE A 119 1.29 -1.49 -7.14
C PHE A 119 2.78 -1.79 -7.26
N LEU A 120 3.27 -2.83 -6.58
CA LEU A 120 4.66 -3.27 -6.68
C LEU A 120 5.03 -3.60 -8.13
N PHE A 121 4.21 -4.39 -8.82
CA PHE A 121 4.42 -4.74 -10.22
C PHE A 121 4.52 -3.50 -11.11
N PHE A 122 3.58 -2.57 -10.99
CA PHE A 122 3.60 -1.35 -11.80
C PHE A 122 4.74 -0.40 -11.44
N LYS A 123 5.19 -0.36 -10.18
CA LYS A 123 6.37 0.41 -9.75
C LYS A 123 7.64 -0.19 -10.35
N LEU A 124 7.83 -1.51 -10.28
CA LEU A 124 8.98 -2.19 -10.88
C LEU A 124 9.05 -1.93 -12.40
N LYS A 125 7.92 -2.09 -13.09
CA LYS A 125 7.82 -1.84 -14.53
C LYS A 125 8.04 -0.37 -14.88
N GLY A 126 7.44 0.56 -14.15
CA GLY A 126 7.61 2.00 -14.35
C GLY A 126 9.05 2.44 -14.11
N PHE A 127 9.66 1.98 -13.04
CA PHE A 127 11.03 2.33 -12.66
C PHE A 127 12.06 1.76 -13.63
N SER A 128 11.86 0.54 -14.12
CA SER A 128 12.72 -0.05 -15.17
C SER A 128 12.69 0.78 -16.46
N ARG A 129 11.53 1.27 -16.89
CA ARG A 129 11.39 2.11 -18.09
C ARG A 129 12.11 3.44 -17.96
N GLU A 130 11.98 4.10 -16.82
CA GLU A 130 12.68 5.37 -16.58
C GLU A 130 14.20 5.19 -16.53
N ARG A 131 14.69 4.08 -15.94
CA ARG A 131 16.13 3.77 -15.97
C ARG A 131 16.65 3.49 -17.38
N ALA A 132 15.89 2.79 -18.20
CA ALA A 132 16.28 2.49 -19.58
C ALA A 132 16.32 3.76 -20.45
N ALA A 133 15.48 4.75 -20.19
CA ALA A 133 15.48 6.03 -20.90
C ALA A 133 16.67 6.94 -20.55
N LEU A 134 17.40 6.65 -19.47
CA LEU A 134 18.57 7.38 -19.00
C LEU A 134 19.91 6.71 -19.35
N ALA A 135 19.87 5.50 -19.89
CA ALA A 135 21.04 4.70 -20.28
C ALA A 135 21.37 4.90 -21.76
#